data_AF-A0A258XU25-F1
#
_entry.id   AF-A0A258XU25-F1
#
_cell.length_a   1.000
_cell.length_b   1.000
_cell.length_c   1.000
_cell.angle_alpha   90.00
_cell.angle_beta   90.00
_cell.angle_gamma   90.00
#
_symmetry.space_group_name_H-M   'P 1'
#
loop_
_entity.id
_entity.type
_entity.pdbx_description
1 polymer ?
#
loop_
_entity_poly.entity_id
_entity_poly.type
_entity_poly.pdbx_seq_one_letter_code
_entity_poly.pdbx_strand_id
1 'polypeptide(L)'
;MKRTTGQDRSITTKWRPATQAIRGGTWRSEMGETSEALFLTSGFAYDDAATVAARFAGEAEGMTYSRLQNPTVQMLEERIALMEGAEACRTQATGMAAMTT
;
A
#
# COMPACT_ATOMS: atom_id res chain seq x y z
N MET A 1 -14.31 -9.17 -8.86
CA MET A 1 -13.42 -7.98 -8.84
C MET A 1 -11.99 -8.50 -8.72
N LYS A 2 -11.05 -8.10 -9.59
CA LYS A 2 -9.72 -8.73 -9.65
C LYS A 2 -8.86 -8.30 -8.45
N ARG A 3 -7.94 -9.18 -8.03
CA ARG A 3 -7.13 -9.08 -6.80
C ARG A 3 -6.40 -7.73 -6.61
N THR A 4 -5.99 -7.10 -7.72
CA THR A 4 -5.14 -5.91 -7.74
C THR A 4 -5.77 -4.71 -8.45
N THR A 5 -7.04 -4.77 -8.85
CA THR A 5 -7.65 -3.65 -9.62
C THR A 5 -7.62 -2.33 -8.86
N GLY A 6 -7.71 -2.35 -7.53
CA GLY A 6 -7.64 -1.13 -6.72
C GLY A 6 -6.28 -0.42 -6.76
N GLN A 7 -5.21 -1.13 -7.14
CA GLN A 7 -3.85 -0.62 -7.23
C GLN A 7 -3.49 -0.14 -8.65
N ASP A 8 -4.33 -0.40 -9.65
CA ASP A 8 -4.06 -0.03 -11.05
C ASP A 8 -4.59 1.37 -11.37
N ARG A 9 -3.70 2.38 -11.32
CA ARG A 9 -4.05 3.77 -11.62
C ARG A 9 -4.55 4.02 -13.04
N SER A 10 -4.27 3.15 -14.01
CA SER A 10 -4.81 3.30 -15.38
C SER A 10 -6.32 3.05 -15.45
N ILE A 11 -6.86 2.38 -14.44
CA ILE A 11 -8.28 2.06 -14.26
C ILE A 11 -8.91 2.98 -13.21
N THR A 12 -8.30 3.08 -12.03
CA THR A 12 -8.92 3.70 -10.85
C THR A 12 -9.05 5.22 -10.98
N THR A 13 -8.17 5.88 -11.73
CA THR A 13 -8.25 7.34 -12.01
C THR A 13 -9.48 7.73 -12.82
N LYS A 14 -10.06 6.80 -13.60
CA LYS A 14 -11.28 7.03 -14.40
C LYS A 14 -12.56 6.88 -13.59
N TRP A 15 -12.48 6.38 -12.36
CA TRP A 15 -13.64 6.19 -11.50
C TRP A 15 -14.12 7.52 -10.92
N ARG A 16 -15.41 7.58 -10.55
CA ARG A 16 -15.95 8.72 -9.82
C ARG A 16 -15.29 8.80 -8.42
N PRO A 17 -15.16 10.00 -7.83
CA PRO A 17 -14.48 10.17 -6.53
C PRO A 17 -15.01 9.26 -5.41
N ALA A 18 -16.34 9.12 -5.29
CA ALA A 18 -16.94 8.22 -4.30
C ALA A 18 -16.55 6.75 -4.52
N THR A 19 -16.33 6.32 -5.76
CA THR A 19 -15.87 4.96 -6.07
C THR A 19 -14.39 4.79 -5.73
N GLN A 20 -13.57 5.81 -5.97
CA GLN A 20 -12.16 5.81 -5.57
C GLN A 20 -12.01 5.67 -4.06
N ALA A 21 -12.82 6.41 -3.27
CA ALA A 21 -12.79 6.36 -1.81
C ALA A 21 -13.12 4.97 -1.23
N ILE A 22 -13.92 4.17 -1.93
CA ILE A 22 -14.38 2.86 -1.43
C ILE A 22 -13.57 1.69 -2.02
N ARG A 23 -12.97 1.84 -3.21
CA ARG A 23 -12.36 0.72 -3.96
C ARG A 23 -10.91 0.99 -4.39
N GLY A 24 -10.50 2.24 -4.48
CA GLY A 24 -9.12 2.61 -4.78
C GLY A 24 -8.17 2.15 -3.68
N GLY A 25 -6.94 1.84 -4.05
CA GLY A 25 -5.91 1.30 -3.14
C GLY A 25 -6.18 -0.12 -2.65
N THR A 26 -7.29 -0.79 -3.00
CA THR A 26 -7.53 -2.16 -2.52
C THR A 26 -6.53 -3.17 -3.10
N TRP A 27 -5.89 -3.93 -2.21
CA TRP A 27 -4.98 -5.03 -2.56
C TRP A 27 -5.36 -6.28 -1.75
N ARG A 28 -5.87 -7.30 -2.44
CA ARG A 28 -6.35 -8.52 -1.79
C ARG A 28 -5.27 -9.57 -1.68
N SER A 29 -5.32 -10.33 -0.59
CA SER A 29 -4.54 -11.54 -0.43
C SER A 29 -4.98 -12.64 -1.41
N GLU A 30 -4.30 -13.78 -1.37
CA GLU A 30 -4.71 -15.01 -2.05
C GLU A 30 -6.10 -15.52 -1.64
N MET A 31 -6.60 -15.12 -0.46
CA MET A 31 -7.91 -15.54 0.04
C MET A 31 -9.08 -14.79 -0.64
N GLY A 32 -8.79 -13.67 -1.32
CA GLY A 32 -9.79 -12.95 -2.10
C GLY A 32 -10.86 -12.23 -1.28
N GLU A 33 -10.52 -11.85 -0.05
CA GLU A 33 -11.39 -11.18 0.90
C GLU A 33 -12.06 -9.90 0.33
N THR A 34 -13.29 -9.62 0.78
CA THR A 34 -14.03 -8.44 0.31
C THR A 34 -13.49 -7.16 0.94
N SER A 35 -13.31 -7.18 2.27
CA SER A 35 -12.75 -6.09 3.06
C SER A 35 -11.23 -6.19 3.10
N GLU A 36 -10.54 -5.06 3.20
CA GLU A 36 -9.09 -5.01 3.29
C GLU A 36 -8.56 -5.77 4.51
N ALA A 37 -7.56 -6.62 4.29
CA ALA A 37 -6.92 -7.38 5.36
C ALA A 37 -6.08 -6.48 6.28
N LEU A 38 -6.02 -6.87 7.56
CA LEU A 38 -5.19 -6.22 8.58
C LEU A 38 -3.89 -7.01 8.78
N PHE A 39 -2.76 -6.39 8.44
CA PHE A 39 -1.44 -6.98 8.59
C PHE A 39 -0.78 -6.50 9.88
N LEU A 40 -1.23 -7.10 11.00
CA LEU A 40 -0.76 -6.78 12.36
C LEU A 40 0.59 -7.46 12.67
N THR A 41 1.61 -7.07 11.90
CA THR A 41 2.99 -7.58 12.04
C THR A 41 3.99 -6.44 12.00
N SER A 42 5.16 -6.61 12.61
CA SER A 42 6.27 -5.68 12.53
C SER A 42 7.27 -6.04 11.41
N GLY A 43 7.47 -7.32 11.13
CA GLY A 43 8.44 -7.82 10.15
C GLY A 43 7.83 -8.82 9.18
N PHE A 44 8.59 -9.12 8.13
CA PHE A 44 8.20 -10.03 7.05
C PHE A 44 9.28 -11.10 6.86
N ALA A 45 8.85 -12.32 6.51
CA ALA A 45 9.75 -13.41 6.17
C ALA A 45 10.23 -13.30 4.71
N TYR A 46 11.36 -13.94 4.41
CA TYR A 46 11.97 -13.99 3.09
C TYR A 46 12.36 -15.43 2.79
N ASP A 47 12.27 -15.83 1.52
CA ASP A 47 12.61 -17.19 1.09
C ASP A 47 14.14 -17.42 1.11
N ASP A 48 14.93 -16.37 0.89
CA ASP A 48 16.39 -16.44 0.85
C ASP A 48 17.06 -15.11 1.27
N ALA A 49 18.36 -15.18 1.57
CA ALA A 49 19.16 -14.05 2.03
C ALA A 49 19.46 -13.01 0.93
N ALA A 50 19.51 -13.41 -0.34
CA ALA A 50 19.76 -12.49 -1.44
C ALA A 50 18.53 -11.58 -1.68
N THR A 51 17.33 -12.12 -1.54
CA THR A 51 16.07 -11.37 -1.65
C THR A 51 15.99 -10.24 -0.62
N VAL A 52 16.33 -10.50 0.64
CA VAL A 52 16.34 -9.44 1.66
C VAL A 52 17.43 -8.40 1.37
N ALA A 53 18.63 -8.82 0.96
CA ALA A 53 19.70 -7.88 0.61
C ALA A 53 19.28 -6.94 -0.54
N ALA A 54 18.68 -7.47 -1.60
CA ALA A 54 18.20 -6.68 -2.74
C ALA A 54 17.09 -5.69 -2.33
N ARG A 55 16.15 -6.09 -1.46
CA ARG A 55 15.10 -5.17 -0.96
C ARG A 55 15.67 -4.04 -0.12
N PHE A 56 16.62 -4.32 0.77
CA PHE A 56 17.28 -3.28 1.56
C PHE A 56 18.16 -2.35 0.70
N ALA A 57 18.70 -2.85 -0.42
CA ALA A 57 19.42 -2.05 -1.40
C ALA A 57 18.50 -1.24 -2.34
N GLY A 58 17.18 -1.48 -2.32
CA GLY A 58 16.21 -0.85 -3.21
C GLY A 58 16.21 -1.42 -4.65
N GLU A 59 16.87 -2.56 -4.86
CA GLU A 59 16.98 -3.23 -6.16
C GLU A 59 15.81 -4.19 -6.43
N ALA A 60 15.05 -4.53 -5.38
CA ALA A 60 13.85 -5.35 -5.46
C ALA A 60 12.71 -4.75 -4.65
N GLU A 61 11.48 -4.91 -5.13
CA GLU A 61 10.28 -4.50 -4.43
C GLU A 61 9.89 -5.49 -3.31
N GLY A 62 9.17 -4.98 -2.33
CA GLY A 62 8.49 -5.77 -1.31
C GLY A 62 8.71 -5.25 0.09
N MET A 63 7.93 -5.80 1.01
CA MET A 63 7.92 -5.36 2.40
C MET A 63 9.21 -5.80 3.11
N THR A 64 9.72 -4.92 3.97
CA THR A 64 10.88 -5.19 4.83
C THR A 64 10.51 -5.14 6.30
N TYR A 65 9.99 -4.00 6.76
CA TYR A 65 9.62 -3.75 8.14
C TYR A 65 8.51 -2.71 8.23
N SER A 66 7.50 -2.93 9.09
CA SER A 66 6.28 -2.11 9.17
C SER A 66 6.49 -0.65 9.57
N ARG A 67 7.64 -0.32 10.19
CA ARG A 67 8.03 1.09 10.41
C ARG A 67 8.19 1.83 9.07
N LEU A 68 8.63 1.12 8.04
CA LEU A 68 8.87 1.65 6.70
C LEU A 68 7.75 1.31 5.74
N GLN A 69 7.19 0.10 5.73
CA GLN A 69 6.10 -0.23 4.81
C GLN A 69 5.28 -1.38 5.38
N ASN A 70 3.96 -1.29 5.26
CA ASN A 70 3.02 -2.33 5.69
C ASN A 70 1.86 -2.40 4.68
N PRO A 71 1.39 -3.59 4.26
CA PRO A 71 0.35 -3.70 3.24
C PRO A 71 -0.96 -2.98 3.59
N THR A 72 -1.42 -3.04 4.85
CA THR A 72 -2.63 -2.31 5.28
C THR A 72 -2.45 -0.81 5.12
N VAL A 73 -1.26 -0.31 5.47
CA VAL A 73 -0.91 1.11 5.40
C VAL A 73 -0.74 1.55 3.94
N GLN A 74 -0.11 0.73 3.10
CA GLN A 74 0.07 1.01 1.67
C GLN A 74 -1.27 1.13 0.93
N MET A 75 -2.28 0.31 1.28
CA MET A 75 -3.62 0.44 0.71
C MET A 75 -4.25 1.81 1.04
N LEU A 76 -4.00 2.33 2.25
CA LEU A 76 -4.44 3.67 2.65
C LEU A 76 -3.68 4.76 1.90
N GLU A 77 -2.35 4.66 1.82
CA GLU A 77 -1.49 5.60 1.09
C GLU A 77 -1.90 5.71 -0.38
N GLU A 78 -2.07 4.59 -1.06
CA GLU A 78 -2.47 4.57 -2.48
C GLU A 78 -3.87 5.18 -2.68
N ARG A 79 -4.80 4.92 -1.76
CA ARG A 79 -6.14 5.51 -1.82
C ARG A 79 -6.10 7.03 -1.67
N ILE A 80 -5.36 7.55 -0.70
CA ILE A 80 -5.23 8.99 -0.48
C ILE A 80 -4.54 9.63 -1.69
N ALA A 81 -3.42 9.06 -2.17
CA ALA A 81 -2.71 9.57 -3.34
C ALA A 81 -3.63 9.64 -4.57
N LEU A 82 -4.40 8.59 -4.82
CA LEU A 82 -5.38 8.55 -5.91
C LEU A 82 -6.44 9.65 -5.78
N MET A 83 -7.00 9.84 -4.58
CA MET A 83 -8.08 10.81 -4.35
C MET A 83 -7.61 12.27 -4.47
N GLU A 84 -6.37 12.55 -4.06
CA GLU A 84 -5.76 13.88 -4.18
C GLU A 84 -5.13 14.14 -5.55
N GLY A 85 -5.05 13.11 -6.41
CA GLY A 85 -4.34 13.19 -7.70
C GLY A 85 -2.82 13.35 -7.53
N ALA A 86 -2.28 12.95 -6.39
CA ALA A 86 -0.86 13.02 -6.08
C ALA A 86 -0.10 11.79 -6.64
N GLU A 87 1.18 11.96 -6.93
CA GLU A 87 2.05 10.87 -7.37
C GLU A 87 2.19 9.79 -6.30
N ALA A 88 2.46 10.22 -5.06
CA ALA A 88 2.63 9.34 -3.91
C ALA A 88 2.01 9.96 -2.66
N CYS A 89 1.73 9.11 -1.68
CA CYS A 89 1.31 9.51 -0.34
C CYS A 89 2.12 8.72 0.67
N ARG A 90 2.36 9.35 1.83
CA ARG A 90 2.98 8.71 2.97
C ARG A 90 2.17 8.98 4.22
N THR A 91 1.83 7.91 4.92
CA THR A 91 1.13 7.99 6.20
C THR A 91 2.12 8.12 7.35
N GLN A 92 1.71 8.86 8.36
CA GLN A 92 2.48 9.11 9.57
C GLN A 92 1.60 8.84 10.79
N ALA A 93 2.24 8.72 11.95
CA ALA A 93 1.53 8.42 13.20
C ALA A 93 0.50 9.51 13.58
N THR A 94 0.79 10.78 13.25
CA THR A 94 -0.07 11.93 13.55
C THR A 94 0.03 13.00 12.47
N GLY A 95 -0.91 13.95 12.47
CA GLY A 95 -0.83 15.13 11.59
C GLY A 95 0.40 15.99 11.85
N MET A 96 0.80 16.17 13.11
CA MET A 96 2.03 16.92 13.42
C MET A 96 3.29 16.20 12.92
N ALA A 97 3.33 14.86 12.99
CA ALA A 97 4.43 14.09 12.43
C ALA A 97 4.53 14.22 10.90
N ALA A 98 3.39 14.35 10.21
CA ALA A 98 3.35 14.63 8.78
C ALA A 98 3.91 16.01 8.39
N MET A 99 3.92 16.98 9.31
CA MET A 99 4.49 18.31 9.07
C MET A 99 5.99 18.40 9.36
N THR A 100 6.52 17.53 10.23
CA THR A 100 7.92 17.60 10.70
C THR A 100 8.89 16.72 9.93
N THR A 101 8.39 15.82 9.09
CA THR A 101 9.19 14.88 8.30
C THR A 101 9.60 15.53 6.99
#